data_AF-A0A268BP53-F1
#
_entry.id   AF-A0A268BP53-F1
#
_cell.length_a   1.000
_cell.length_b   1.000
_cell.length_c   1.000
_cell.angle_alpha   90.00
_cell.angle_beta   90.00
_cell.angle_gamma   90.00
#
_symmetry.space_group_name_H-M   'P 1'
#
loop_
_entity.id
_entity.type
_entity.pdbx_description
1 polymer ?
#
loop_
_entity_poly.entity_id
_entity_poly.type
_entity_poly.pdbx_seq_one_letter_code
_entity_poly.pdbx_strand_id
1 'polypeptide(L)'
;MKNRYVVILACLAAVSLVLAILTYQNRSDDLRAESDISMRKEEISDKEGVPEISAVEDGPLDVPLLNQMDAPRLYNGCEVTSLAMILQYAGYDVTKNDLADMIAYVPLNYDNGQHGDPNEGFVGDMQNGPGLGVYHEPVMDVAKEVAGDKAVDVTGKSVEEAIYNPLDDGKPVWIITTSSFAPAGDMESWDTPNGQVDVTYSVHSVAVTGYTDDTVFLNNPYGQKNQEVDRENFEKAWEQLGSQAIYIND
;
A
#
# COMPACT_ATOMS: atom_id res chain seq x y z
N MET A 1 -40.02 -65.38 -45.18
CA MET A 1 -38.94 -65.36 -44.16
C MET A 1 -37.62 -64.73 -44.64
N LYS A 2 -37.24 -64.74 -45.93
CA LYS A 2 -35.96 -64.19 -46.41
C LYS A 2 -35.83 -62.65 -46.37
N ASN A 3 -36.89 -61.86 -46.60
CA ASN A 3 -36.80 -60.38 -46.61
C ASN A 3 -36.57 -59.73 -45.23
N ARG A 4 -36.95 -60.39 -44.13
CA ARG A 4 -36.78 -59.81 -42.78
C ARG A 4 -35.31 -59.79 -42.35
N TYR A 5 -34.52 -60.78 -42.74
CA TYR A 5 -33.09 -60.85 -42.43
C TYR A 5 -32.26 -59.82 -43.19
N VAL A 6 -32.60 -59.55 -44.47
CA VAL A 6 -31.91 -58.53 -45.28
C VAL A 6 -32.13 -57.13 -44.71
N VAL A 7 -33.34 -56.81 -44.25
CA VAL A 7 -33.64 -55.52 -43.62
C VAL A 7 -32.92 -55.38 -42.27
N ILE A 8 -32.86 -56.44 -41.45
CA ILE A 8 -32.13 -56.41 -40.16
C ILE A 8 -30.62 -56.23 -40.38
N LEU A 9 -30.02 -56.93 -41.33
CA LEU A 9 -28.60 -56.79 -41.68
C LEU A 9 -28.27 -55.40 -42.23
N ALA A 10 -29.15 -54.82 -43.06
CA ALA A 10 -28.99 -53.45 -43.55
C ALA A 10 -29.10 -52.42 -42.43
N CYS A 11 -30.03 -52.60 -41.48
CA CYS A 11 -30.14 -51.74 -40.30
C CYS A 11 -28.91 -51.82 -39.39
N LEU A 12 -28.34 -53.02 -39.15
CA LEU A 12 -27.12 -53.18 -38.36
C LEU A 12 -25.91 -52.51 -39.01
N ALA A 13 -25.76 -52.64 -40.34
CA ALA A 13 -24.69 -51.97 -41.07
C ALA A 13 -24.82 -50.43 -41.01
N ALA A 14 -26.04 -49.90 -41.11
CA ALA A 14 -26.31 -48.47 -40.97
C ALA A 14 -25.99 -47.95 -39.55
N VAL A 15 -26.34 -48.71 -38.50
CA VAL A 15 -26.04 -48.34 -37.11
C VAL A 15 -24.53 -48.33 -36.84
N SER A 16 -23.79 -49.33 -37.33
CA SER A 16 -22.32 -49.38 -37.22
C SER A 16 -21.65 -48.22 -37.96
N LEU A 17 -22.17 -47.81 -39.12
CA LEU A 17 -21.66 -46.66 -39.87
C LEU A 17 -21.91 -45.34 -39.11
N VAL A 18 -23.09 -45.17 -38.51
CA VAL A 18 -23.40 -43.98 -37.70
C VAL A 18 -22.52 -43.91 -36.45
N LEU A 19 -22.29 -45.03 -35.76
CA LEU A 19 -21.37 -45.10 -34.62
C LEU A 19 -19.92 -44.78 -35.02
N ALA A 20 -19.48 -45.24 -36.18
CA ALA A 20 -18.15 -44.92 -36.72
C ALA A 20 -18.02 -43.42 -37.04
N ILE A 21 -19.07 -42.79 -37.58
CA ILE A 21 -19.08 -41.34 -37.85
C ILE A 21 -19.07 -40.53 -36.55
N LEU A 22 -19.91 -40.89 -35.57
CA LEU A 22 -19.97 -40.20 -34.28
C LEU A 22 -18.64 -40.32 -33.50
N THR A 23 -18.01 -41.50 -33.53
CA THR A 23 -16.69 -41.69 -32.88
C THR A 23 -15.58 -40.92 -33.60
N TYR A 24 -15.63 -40.83 -34.93
CA TYR A 24 -14.70 -40.00 -35.70
C TYR A 24 -14.88 -38.51 -35.42
N GLN A 25 -16.12 -38.02 -35.36
CA GLN A 25 -16.44 -36.64 -35.03
C GLN A 25 -16.00 -36.29 -33.60
N ASN A 26 -16.33 -37.12 -32.61
CA ASN A 26 -15.92 -36.89 -31.22
C ASN A 26 -14.40 -36.85 -31.08
N ARG A 27 -13.67 -37.77 -31.76
CA ARG A 27 -12.21 -37.76 -31.78
C ARG A 27 -11.66 -36.50 -32.46
N SER A 28 -12.31 -36.01 -33.50
CA SER A 28 -11.90 -34.76 -34.16
C SER A 28 -12.16 -33.53 -33.29
N ASP A 29 -13.23 -33.53 -32.50
CA ASP A 29 -13.55 -32.46 -31.57
C ASP A 29 -12.59 -32.46 -30.37
N ASP A 30 -12.24 -33.64 -29.84
CA ASP A 30 -11.23 -33.80 -28.78
C ASP A 30 -9.86 -33.28 -29.26
N LEU A 31 -9.43 -33.63 -30.48
CA LEU A 31 -8.15 -33.15 -31.05
C LEU A 31 -8.15 -31.64 -31.28
N ARG A 32 -9.30 -31.05 -31.63
CA ARG A 32 -9.45 -29.59 -31.76
C ARG A 32 -9.41 -28.90 -30.41
N ALA A 33 -10.06 -29.47 -29.40
CA ALA A 33 -10.00 -28.98 -28.03
C ALA A 33 -8.58 -29.06 -27.46
N GLU A 34 -7.86 -30.15 -27.70
CA GLU A 34 -6.44 -30.27 -27.32
C GLU A 34 -5.56 -29.27 -28.06
N SER A 35 -5.77 -29.03 -29.36
CA SER A 35 -5.02 -28.01 -30.11
C SER A 35 -5.34 -26.59 -29.64
N ASP A 36 -6.61 -26.28 -29.33
CA ASP A 36 -7.02 -24.98 -28.80
C ASP A 36 -6.46 -24.75 -27.39
N ILE A 37 -6.38 -25.79 -26.55
CA ILE A 37 -5.72 -25.72 -25.25
C ILE A 37 -4.20 -25.54 -25.40
N SER A 38 -3.56 -26.22 -26.36
CA SER A 38 -2.13 -26.06 -26.65
C SER A 38 -1.81 -24.66 -27.16
N MET A 39 -2.60 -24.13 -28.10
CA MET A 39 -2.44 -22.77 -28.61
C MET A 39 -2.73 -21.71 -27.54
N ARG A 40 -3.75 -21.92 -26.68
CA ARG A 40 -3.96 -21.04 -25.51
C ARG A 40 -2.81 -21.11 -24.52
N LYS A 41 -2.19 -22.28 -24.33
CA LYS A 41 -1.04 -22.45 -23.45
C LYS A 41 0.22 -21.77 -24.02
N GLU A 42 0.41 -21.79 -25.34
CA GLU A 42 1.46 -21.00 -26.02
C GLU A 42 1.15 -19.50 -25.99
N GLU A 43 -0.10 -19.06 -26.23
CA GLU A 43 -0.49 -17.64 -26.09
C GLU A 43 -0.38 -17.12 -24.64
N ILE A 44 -0.55 -17.98 -23.63
CA ILE A 44 -0.29 -17.67 -22.22
C ILE A 44 1.22 -17.66 -21.94
N SER A 45 1.99 -18.56 -22.55
CA SER A 45 3.45 -18.63 -22.40
C SER A 45 4.19 -17.45 -23.07
N ASP A 46 3.62 -16.85 -24.13
CA ASP A 46 4.20 -15.71 -24.86
C ASP A 46 3.66 -14.35 -24.37
N LYS A 47 2.82 -14.34 -23.33
CA LYS A 47 2.37 -13.14 -22.61
C LYS A 47 2.87 -13.05 -21.17
N GLU A 48 3.94 -13.77 -20.84
CA GLU A 48 4.75 -13.43 -19.68
C GLU A 48 5.82 -12.42 -20.10
N GLY A 49 5.40 -11.15 -20.17
CA GLY A 49 6.29 -10.13 -19.66
C GLY A 49 6.48 -10.46 -18.18
N VAL A 50 7.66 -10.95 -17.84
CA VAL A 50 8.10 -11.07 -16.45
C VAL A 50 7.82 -9.72 -15.79
N PRO A 51 7.02 -9.61 -14.71
CA PRO A 51 7.11 -8.46 -13.85
C PRO A 51 8.44 -8.58 -13.07
N GLU A 52 9.51 -8.14 -13.74
CA GLU A 52 10.75 -7.65 -13.15
C GLU A 52 10.37 -6.24 -12.64
N ILE A 53 10.43 -5.85 -11.36
CA ILE A 53 11.23 -6.25 -10.21
C ILE A 53 10.45 -5.82 -8.94
N SER A 54 10.23 -6.73 -7.99
CA SER A 54 9.93 -6.37 -6.58
C SER A 54 11.21 -5.77 -6.01
N ALA A 55 11.22 -4.49 -5.62
CA ALA A 55 12.44 -3.88 -5.11
C ALA A 55 12.80 -4.25 -3.65
N VAL A 56 12.22 -5.34 -3.16
CA VAL A 56 12.94 -6.21 -2.24
C VAL A 56 12.82 -7.62 -2.79
N GLU A 57 13.90 -8.17 -3.38
CA GLU A 57 13.89 -9.55 -3.93
C GLU A 57 13.46 -10.60 -2.88
N ASP A 58 13.57 -10.24 -1.59
CA ASP A 58 13.23 -11.06 -0.42
C ASP A 58 11.90 -10.68 0.28
N GLY A 59 11.09 -9.78 -0.29
CA GLY A 59 9.84 -9.27 0.31
C GLY A 59 10.04 -8.06 1.25
N PRO A 60 8.98 -7.46 1.83
CA PRO A 60 9.07 -6.17 2.54
C PRO A 60 10.14 -6.16 3.63
N LEU A 61 10.81 -5.02 3.79
CA LEU A 61 11.84 -4.78 4.79
C LEU A 61 11.32 -5.17 6.19
N ASP A 62 12.16 -5.84 6.98
CA ASP A 62 11.81 -6.31 8.33
C ASP A 62 11.83 -5.18 9.37
N VAL A 63 10.99 -4.16 9.16
CA VAL A 63 10.83 -3.02 10.06
C VAL A 63 10.09 -3.46 11.34
N PRO A 64 10.54 -3.05 12.53
CA PRO A 64 9.80 -3.32 13.76
C PRO A 64 8.40 -2.70 13.68
N LEU A 65 7.40 -3.46 14.14
CA LEU A 65 6.04 -2.94 14.26
C LEU A 65 5.85 -2.36 15.66
N LEU A 66 5.40 -1.10 15.72
CA LEU A 66 4.95 -0.47 16.95
C LEU A 66 3.45 -0.15 16.84
N ASN A 67 2.70 -0.43 17.90
CA ASN A 67 1.28 -0.10 17.97
C ASN A 67 1.07 1.17 18.81
N GLN A 68 0.48 2.21 18.24
CA GLN A 68 0.18 3.48 18.92
C GLN A 68 -0.77 3.29 20.11
N MET A 69 -1.56 2.21 20.11
CA MET A 69 -2.51 1.87 21.17
C MET A 69 -1.89 1.15 22.37
N ASP A 70 -0.67 0.63 22.25
CA ASP A 70 0.05 0.04 23.39
C ASP A 70 0.40 1.09 24.45
N ALA A 71 0.50 0.68 25.72
CA ALA A 71 0.80 1.60 26.81
C ALA A 71 2.29 2.02 26.83
N PRO A 72 2.63 3.31 27.03
CA PRO A 72 1.71 4.45 27.17
C PRO A 72 1.07 4.84 25.83
N ARG A 73 -0.27 4.93 25.83
CA ARG A 73 -1.07 5.08 24.61
C ARG A 73 -0.95 6.49 24.03
N LEU A 74 -0.86 6.56 22.70
CA LEU A 74 -0.99 7.78 21.90
C LEU A 74 -2.17 7.60 20.94
N TYR A 75 -3.35 8.09 21.33
CA TYR A 75 -4.59 7.83 20.57
C TYR A 75 -4.51 8.35 19.13
N ASN A 76 -3.91 9.53 18.91
CA ASN A 76 -3.65 10.14 17.60
C ASN A 76 -2.14 10.14 17.27
N GLY A 77 -1.39 9.11 17.68
CA GLY A 77 0.08 9.11 17.58
C GLY A 77 0.64 8.42 16.33
N CYS A 78 -0.07 8.42 15.20
CA CYS A 78 0.33 7.63 14.04
C CYS A 78 1.67 8.07 13.45
N GLU A 79 1.96 9.38 13.45
CA GLU A 79 3.16 10.00 12.90
C GLU A 79 4.39 9.63 13.71
N VAL A 80 4.36 9.88 15.03
CA VAL A 80 5.47 9.56 15.93
C VAL A 80 5.68 8.06 16.08
N THR A 81 4.62 7.25 16.01
CA THR A 81 4.75 5.79 16.04
C THR A 81 5.41 5.28 14.77
N SER A 82 5.04 5.82 13.61
CA SER A 82 5.65 5.46 12.32
C SER A 82 7.09 5.93 12.21
N LEU A 83 7.41 7.13 12.71
CA LEU A 83 8.76 7.64 12.74
C LEU A 83 9.65 6.77 13.66
N ALA A 84 9.13 6.36 14.82
CA ALA A 84 9.85 5.45 15.70
C ALA A 84 10.15 4.09 15.03
N MET A 85 9.25 3.57 14.19
CA MET A 85 9.50 2.33 13.44
C MET A 85 10.70 2.46 12.49
N ILE A 86 10.78 3.54 11.70
CA ILE A 86 11.90 3.72 10.76
C ILE A 86 13.22 4.09 11.47
N LEU A 87 13.15 4.83 12.59
CA LEU A 87 14.33 5.14 13.42
C LEU A 87 14.89 3.88 14.10
N GLN A 88 14.02 3.02 14.65
CA GLN A 88 14.47 1.75 15.23
C GLN A 88 15.08 0.83 14.17
N TYR A 89 14.52 0.80 12.96
CA TYR A 89 15.11 0.06 11.85
C TYR A 89 16.51 0.57 11.49
N ALA A 90 16.72 1.89 11.51
CA ALA A 90 18.02 2.52 11.32
C ALA A 90 18.97 2.38 12.53
N GLY A 91 18.58 1.66 13.58
CA GLY A 91 19.42 1.34 14.73
C GLY A 91 19.37 2.33 15.89
N TYR A 92 18.42 3.26 15.91
CA TYR A 92 18.22 4.20 17.02
C TYR A 92 17.30 3.61 18.10
N ASP A 93 17.71 3.72 19.36
CA ASP A 93 16.91 3.28 20.52
C ASP A 93 15.97 4.40 20.97
N VAL A 94 14.78 4.46 20.35
CA VAL A 94 13.72 5.44 20.65
C VAL A 94 12.36 4.76 20.73
N THR A 95 11.46 5.31 21.55
CA THR A 95 10.05 4.90 21.61
C THR A 95 9.15 5.95 20.98
N LYS A 96 7.92 5.56 20.59
CA LYS A 96 6.90 6.51 20.13
C LYS A 96 6.62 7.62 21.15
N ASN A 97 6.81 7.35 22.45
CA ASN A 97 6.57 8.31 23.52
C ASN A 97 7.73 9.30 23.67
N ASP A 98 8.98 8.86 23.47
CA ASP A 98 10.12 9.78 23.43
C ASP A 98 9.94 10.81 22.31
N LEU A 99 9.50 10.37 21.12
CA LEU A 99 9.26 11.25 19.99
C LEU A 99 8.04 12.17 20.21
N ALA A 100 7.00 11.67 20.90
CA ALA A 100 5.84 12.48 21.28
C ALA A 100 6.18 13.58 22.31
N ASP A 101 7.23 13.39 23.11
CA ASP A 101 7.73 14.39 24.05
C ASP A 101 8.62 15.45 23.36
N MET A 102 9.19 15.14 22.19
CA MET A 102 10.02 16.05 21.38
C MET A 102 9.21 16.89 20.40
N ILE A 103 8.10 16.37 19.87
CA ILE A 103 7.32 17.04 18.82
C ILE A 103 6.71 18.35 19.33
N ALA A 104 6.73 19.38 18.49
CA ALA A 104 5.99 20.62 18.74
C ALA A 104 4.48 20.37 18.75
N TYR A 105 3.73 21.17 19.51
CA TYR A 105 2.27 21.13 19.58
C TYR A 105 1.67 22.50 19.30
N VAL A 106 0.52 22.52 18.62
CA VAL A 106 -0.31 23.70 18.41
C VAL A 106 -1.76 23.40 18.83
N PRO A 107 -2.55 24.39 19.27
CA PRO A 107 -3.93 24.16 19.67
C PRO A 107 -4.79 23.75 18.47
N LEU A 108 -5.83 22.94 18.71
CA LEU A 108 -6.80 22.59 17.67
C LEU A 108 -7.55 23.81 17.12
N ASN A 109 -7.89 24.76 18.02
CA ASN A 109 -8.56 26.01 17.67
C ASN A 109 -7.94 27.17 18.48
N TYR A 110 -7.82 28.32 17.84
CA TYR A 110 -7.46 29.60 18.45
C TYR A 110 -8.70 30.44 18.77
N ASP A 111 -8.59 31.35 19.74
CA ASP A 111 -9.71 32.23 20.17
C ASP A 111 -10.25 33.14 19.06
N ASN A 112 -9.45 33.42 18.03
CA ASN A 112 -9.82 34.25 16.88
C ASN A 112 -10.57 33.46 15.79
N GLY A 113 -10.84 32.16 16.01
CA GLY A 113 -11.53 31.29 15.06
C GLY A 113 -10.63 30.56 14.06
N GLN A 114 -9.30 30.77 14.13
CA GLN A 114 -8.34 30.02 13.32
C GLN A 114 -8.10 28.62 13.90
N HIS A 115 -7.59 27.71 13.08
CA HIS A 115 -7.20 26.36 13.48
C HIS A 115 -5.68 26.22 13.64
N GLY A 116 -5.25 25.17 14.34
CA GLY A 116 -3.85 24.76 14.38
C GLY A 116 -3.34 24.35 13.01
N ASP A 117 -2.09 24.72 12.71
CA ASP A 117 -1.42 24.35 11.47
C ASP A 117 -0.57 23.08 11.67
N PRO A 118 -0.84 21.97 10.97
CA PRO A 118 -0.06 20.75 11.11
C PRO A 118 1.39 20.90 10.63
N ASN A 119 1.72 21.93 9.84
CA ASN A 119 3.10 22.22 9.47
C ASN A 119 3.91 22.87 10.61
N GLU A 120 3.26 23.40 11.64
CA GLU A 120 3.95 24.02 12.80
C GLU A 120 4.12 23.05 13.97
N GLY A 121 3.20 22.09 14.11
CA GLY A 121 3.25 21.12 15.19
C GLY A 121 2.04 20.20 15.19
N PHE A 122 2.04 19.24 16.10
CA PHE A 122 0.90 18.37 16.33
C PHE A 122 -0.32 19.19 16.77
N VAL A 123 -1.40 19.10 15.98
CA VAL A 123 -2.61 19.89 16.19
C VAL A 123 -3.55 19.20 17.19
N GLY A 124 -3.71 19.79 18.38
CA GLY A 124 -4.59 19.31 19.43
C GLY A 124 -3.92 18.33 20.42
N ASP A 125 -4.69 17.38 20.94
CA ASP A 125 -4.22 16.40 21.93
C ASP A 125 -3.93 15.04 21.26
N MET A 126 -2.66 14.63 21.27
CA MET A 126 -2.21 13.36 20.72
C MET A 126 -2.60 12.15 21.60
N GLN A 127 -2.61 12.31 22.92
CA GLN A 127 -2.79 11.20 23.86
C GLN A 127 -4.25 10.80 24.03
N ASN A 128 -5.15 11.78 24.13
CA ASN A 128 -6.55 11.58 24.51
C ASN A 128 -7.55 12.19 23.54
N GLY A 129 -7.11 13.11 22.68
CA GLY A 129 -7.98 13.84 21.77
C GLY A 129 -8.88 14.90 22.45
N PRO A 130 -9.52 15.77 21.65
CA PRO A 130 -9.47 15.78 20.18
C PRO A 130 -8.13 16.30 19.63
N GLY A 131 -7.72 15.75 18.48
CA GLY A 131 -6.51 16.12 17.75
C GLY A 131 -6.64 15.71 16.30
N LEU A 132 -5.80 16.29 15.43
CA LEU A 132 -5.77 16.01 13.99
C LEU A 132 -4.54 15.18 13.63
N GLY A 133 -3.34 15.75 13.79
CA GLY A 133 -2.09 15.16 13.33
C GLY A 133 -0.98 16.20 13.23
N VAL A 134 0.14 15.81 12.63
CA VAL A 134 1.31 16.66 12.34
C VAL A 134 1.88 16.35 10.96
N TYR A 135 2.37 17.36 10.24
CA TYR A 135 2.97 17.22 8.91
C TYR A 135 4.49 17.09 8.97
N HIS A 136 5.12 17.01 7.80
CA HIS A 136 6.52 16.60 7.67
C HIS A 136 7.50 17.55 8.38
N GLU A 137 7.26 18.87 8.45
CA GLU A 137 8.28 19.80 8.99
C GLU A 137 8.60 19.54 10.47
N PRO A 138 7.62 19.48 11.40
CA PRO A 138 7.93 19.20 12.81
C PRO A 138 8.40 17.75 13.02
N VAL A 139 7.90 16.81 12.22
CA VAL A 139 8.36 15.41 12.25
C VAL A 139 9.83 15.30 11.83
N MET A 140 10.24 16.08 10.83
CA MET A 140 11.61 16.14 10.36
C MET A 140 12.53 16.77 11.39
N ASP A 141 12.07 17.77 12.13
CA ASP A 141 12.83 18.34 13.25
C ASP A 141 13.11 17.27 14.32
N VAL A 142 12.09 16.50 14.72
CA VAL A 142 12.28 15.36 15.64
C VAL A 142 13.21 14.30 15.05
N ALA A 143 13.06 13.96 13.77
CA ALA A 143 13.95 13.01 13.10
C ALA A 143 15.41 13.49 13.12
N LYS A 144 15.66 14.78 12.93
CA LYS A 144 17.00 15.40 13.03
C LYS A 144 17.53 15.45 14.45
N GLU A 145 16.69 15.64 15.47
CA GLU A 145 17.14 15.57 16.86
C GLU A 145 17.70 14.18 17.20
N VAL A 146 17.14 13.11 16.61
CA VAL A 146 17.58 11.72 16.84
C VAL A 146 18.71 11.31 15.91
N ALA A 147 18.56 11.51 14.59
CA ALA A 147 19.43 10.98 13.56
C ALA A 147 20.36 12.01 12.90
N GLY A 148 20.25 13.29 13.27
CA GLY A 148 21.04 14.38 12.69
C GLY A 148 20.86 14.51 11.19
N ASP A 149 21.96 14.71 10.48
CA ASP A 149 21.99 14.89 9.02
C ASP A 149 21.61 13.61 8.23
N LYS A 150 21.38 12.48 8.91
CA LYS A 150 20.90 11.25 8.28
C LYS A 150 19.40 11.25 8.05
N ALA A 151 18.63 12.06 8.78
CA ALA A 151 17.23 12.26 8.45
C ALA A 151 17.15 13.01 7.11
N VAL A 152 16.37 12.49 6.17
CA VAL A 152 16.17 13.09 4.84
C VAL A 152 14.70 13.30 4.58
N ASP A 153 14.34 14.55 4.35
CA ASP A 153 13.00 14.95 3.91
C ASP A 153 12.98 15.01 2.38
N VAL A 154 12.08 14.23 1.78
CA VAL A 154 11.86 14.14 0.34
C VAL A 154 10.44 14.56 -0.06
N THR A 155 9.78 15.31 0.83
CA THR A 155 8.44 15.84 0.60
C THR A 155 8.36 16.63 -0.71
N GLY A 156 7.31 16.38 -1.47
CA GLY A 156 7.04 17.04 -2.76
C GLY A 156 7.80 16.46 -3.96
N LYS A 157 8.65 15.44 -3.77
CA LYS A 157 9.23 14.68 -4.88
C LYS A 157 8.23 13.70 -5.49
N SER A 158 8.58 13.11 -6.63
CA SER A 158 7.81 12.02 -7.24
C SER A 158 7.77 10.79 -6.33
N VAL A 159 6.74 9.95 -6.47
CA VAL A 159 6.62 8.69 -5.70
C VAL A 159 7.86 7.80 -5.85
N GLU A 160 8.41 7.70 -7.06
CA GLU A 160 9.65 6.98 -7.34
C GLU A 160 10.82 7.51 -6.51
N GLU A 161 11.01 8.83 -6.47
CA GLU A 161 12.12 9.42 -5.72
C GLU A 161 11.91 9.46 -4.20
N ALA A 162 10.66 9.59 -3.76
CA ALA A 162 10.31 9.79 -2.37
C ALA A 162 10.12 8.48 -1.60
N ILE A 163 9.59 7.45 -2.26
CA ILE A 163 9.18 6.20 -1.62
C ILE A 163 9.97 5.03 -2.18
N TYR A 164 9.98 4.83 -3.50
CA TYR A 164 10.49 3.59 -4.08
C TYR A 164 12.02 3.53 -4.11
N ASN A 165 12.72 4.54 -4.63
CA ASN A 165 14.19 4.57 -4.63
C ASN A 165 14.79 4.40 -3.21
N PRO A 166 14.26 5.04 -2.14
CA PRO A 166 14.70 4.72 -0.78
C PRO A 166 14.47 3.26 -0.37
N LEU A 167 13.34 2.65 -0.74
CA LEU A 167 13.06 1.24 -0.46
C LEU A 167 14.02 0.30 -1.18
N ASP A 168 14.37 0.59 -2.44
CA ASP A 168 15.38 -0.13 -3.22
C ASP A 168 16.76 -0.09 -2.54
N ASP A 169 17.04 1.03 -1.88
CA ASP A 169 18.24 1.25 -1.06
C ASP A 169 18.13 0.63 0.35
N GLY A 170 17.06 -0.11 0.65
CA GLY A 170 16.83 -0.76 1.95
C GLY A 170 16.38 0.19 3.07
N LYS A 171 15.80 1.35 2.73
CA LYS A 171 15.38 2.37 3.70
C LYS A 171 13.87 2.46 3.75
N PRO A 172 13.22 2.09 4.86
CA PRO A 172 11.78 2.27 5.00
C PRO A 172 11.44 3.75 5.10
N VAL A 173 10.24 4.10 4.62
CA VAL A 173 9.85 5.51 4.42
C VAL A 173 8.64 5.84 5.28
N TRP A 174 8.78 6.86 6.12
CA TRP A 174 7.66 7.48 6.83
C TRP A 174 6.88 8.37 5.87
N ILE A 175 5.55 8.32 5.88
CA ILE A 175 4.70 9.17 5.03
C ILE A 175 3.45 9.67 5.77
N ILE A 176 2.79 10.68 5.18
CA ILE A 176 1.39 11.04 5.45
C ILE A 176 0.49 10.47 4.34
N THR A 177 -0.63 9.85 4.72
CA THR A 177 -1.64 9.28 3.82
C THR A 177 -3.01 9.31 4.50
N THR A 178 -4.01 8.60 3.97
CA THR A 178 -5.32 8.46 4.59
C THR A 178 -5.46 7.11 5.29
N SER A 179 -6.33 7.02 6.29
CA SER A 179 -6.62 5.77 7.00
C SER A 179 -7.22 4.66 6.11
N SER A 180 -7.78 5.02 4.95
CA SER A 180 -8.29 4.09 3.94
C SER A 180 -7.26 3.71 2.87
N PHE A 181 -6.10 4.39 2.84
CA PHE A 181 -5.09 4.26 1.77
C PHE A 181 -5.65 4.53 0.37
N ALA A 182 -6.64 5.42 0.30
CA ALA A 182 -7.29 5.90 -0.91
C ALA A 182 -7.69 7.38 -0.72
N PRO A 183 -7.87 8.15 -1.80
CA PRO A 183 -8.22 9.56 -1.70
C PRO A 183 -9.44 9.82 -0.79
N ALA A 184 -9.26 10.77 0.13
CA ALA A 184 -10.27 11.27 1.03
C ALA A 184 -11.30 12.14 0.31
N GLY A 185 -12.59 11.97 0.66
CA GLY A 185 -13.70 12.76 0.13
C GLY A 185 -14.13 13.93 1.03
N ASP A 186 -13.46 14.10 2.17
CA ASP A 186 -13.81 14.98 3.28
C ASP A 186 -12.71 16.01 3.58
N MET A 187 -12.01 16.47 2.54
CA MET A 187 -11.02 17.55 2.68
C MET A 187 -11.69 18.85 3.14
N GLU A 188 -11.04 19.53 4.09
CA GLU A 188 -11.41 20.82 4.65
C GLU A 188 -10.27 21.80 4.48
N SER A 189 -10.58 23.05 4.10
CA SER A 189 -9.58 24.12 4.07
C SER A 189 -9.66 24.92 5.37
N TRP A 190 -8.61 24.84 6.18
CA TRP A 190 -8.50 25.51 7.46
C TRP A 190 -7.75 26.84 7.32
N ASP A 191 -8.28 27.89 7.93
CA ASP A 191 -7.56 29.15 8.12
C ASP A 191 -6.67 29.05 9.37
N THR A 192 -5.36 29.16 9.20
CA THR A 192 -4.36 29.07 10.27
C THR A 192 -3.61 30.40 10.41
N PRO A 193 -2.85 30.60 11.49
CA PRO A 193 -1.95 31.76 11.62
C PRO A 193 -0.97 31.93 10.45
N ASN A 194 -0.66 30.87 9.69
CA ASN A 194 0.30 30.87 8.59
C ASN A 194 -0.33 30.87 7.19
N GLY A 195 -1.67 30.84 7.11
CA GLY A 195 -2.40 30.82 5.86
C GLY A 195 -3.39 29.67 5.78
N GLN A 196 -3.84 29.35 4.58
CA GLN A 196 -4.75 28.23 4.38
C GLN A 196 -3.97 26.91 4.26
N VAL A 197 -4.48 25.88 4.94
CA VAL A 197 -4.00 24.50 4.80
C VAL A 197 -5.19 23.57 4.58
N ASP A 198 -5.06 22.66 3.64
CA ASP A 198 -6.09 21.64 3.40
C ASP A 198 -5.79 20.41 4.26
N VAL A 199 -6.79 19.95 5.00
CA VAL A 199 -6.69 18.82 5.94
C VAL A 199 -7.86 17.86 5.77
N THR A 200 -7.74 16.67 6.35
CA THR A 200 -8.86 15.74 6.51
C THR A 200 -8.71 15.03 7.85
N TYR A 201 -9.80 14.76 8.54
CA TYR A 201 -9.80 13.89 9.73
C TYR A 201 -9.49 12.42 9.42
N SER A 202 -9.46 12.07 8.14
CA SER A 202 -9.01 10.77 7.65
C SER A 202 -7.47 10.68 7.55
N VAL A 203 -6.73 11.74 7.90
CA VAL A 203 -5.25 11.74 7.90
C VAL A 203 -4.71 10.59 8.73
N HIS A 204 -3.63 9.98 8.24
CA HIS A 204 -2.95 8.87 8.86
C HIS A 204 -1.46 8.89 8.49
N SER A 205 -0.65 8.16 9.24
CA SER A 205 0.77 8.00 8.95
C SER A 205 1.21 6.56 9.16
N VAL A 206 2.13 6.11 8.31
CA VAL A 206 2.61 4.73 8.23
C VAL A 206 4.09 4.70 7.89
N ALA A 207 4.74 3.56 8.14
CA ALA A 207 6.06 3.25 7.60
C ALA A 207 5.90 2.32 6.39
N VAL A 208 6.26 2.78 5.19
CA VAL A 208 6.29 1.97 3.97
C VAL A 208 7.51 1.06 4.03
N THR A 209 7.32 -0.23 3.73
CA THR A 209 8.35 -1.27 3.89
C THR A 209 8.66 -2.02 2.60
N GLY A 210 7.90 -1.83 1.54
CA GLY A 210 8.19 -2.42 0.22
C GLY A 210 7.05 -2.19 -0.76
N TYR A 211 7.22 -2.65 -1.99
CA TYR A 211 6.21 -2.56 -3.03
C TYR A 211 6.41 -3.61 -4.14
N THR A 212 5.36 -3.83 -4.93
CA THR A 212 5.34 -4.55 -6.20
C THR A 212 4.69 -3.67 -7.28
N ASP A 213 4.45 -4.21 -8.47
CA ASP A 213 3.73 -3.50 -9.53
C ASP A 213 2.34 -3.01 -9.11
N ASP A 214 1.62 -3.78 -8.29
CA ASP A 214 0.21 -3.49 -7.94
C ASP A 214 0.00 -3.27 -6.43
N THR A 215 1.03 -3.48 -5.59
CA THR A 215 0.87 -3.50 -4.12
C THR A 215 1.94 -2.67 -3.44
N VAL A 216 1.55 -1.96 -2.37
CA VAL A 216 2.48 -1.37 -1.41
C VAL A 216 2.34 -2.11 -0.08
N PHE A 217 3.48 -2.40 0.56
CA PHE A 217 3.54 -2.98 1.90
C PHE A 217 3.87 -1.88 2.91
N LEU A 218 3.14 -1.86 4.01
CA LEU A 218 3.34 -0.88 5.07
C LEU A 218 3.17 -1.49 6.47
N ASN A 219 3.85 -0.89 7.45
CA ASN A 219 3.51 -1.08 8.85
C ASN A 219 2.53 0.01 9.28
N ASN A 220 1.32 -0.43 9.63
CA ASN A 220 0.28 0.43 10.13
C ASN A 220 0.40 0.54 11.67
N PRO A 221 0.52 1.75 12.24
CA PRO A 221 0.68 1.94 13.68
C PRO A 221 -0.55 1.52 14.50
N TYR A 222 -1.63 1.05 13.87
CA TYR A 222 -2.70 0.29 14.54
C TYR A 222 -2.37 -1.19 14.79
N GLY A 223 -1.12 -1.61 14.59
CA GLY A 223 -0.63 -2.94 14.94
C GLY A 223 -0.70 -3.96 13.80
N GLN A 224 -0.70 -3.51 12.55
CA GLN A 224 -0.68 -4.39 11.38
C GLN A 224 0.67 -4.27 10.65
N LYS A 225 1.48 -5.34 10.72
CA LYS A 225 2.79 -5.43 10.05
C LYS A 225 2.59 -5.88 8.60
N ASN A 226 3.35 -5.30 7.67
CA ASN A 226 3.32 -5.65 6.24
C ASN A 226 1.89 -5.71 5.67
N GLN A 227 1.05 -4.74 6.04
CA GLN A 227 -0.26 -4.56 5.44
C GLN A 227 -0.10 -4.28 3.95
N GLU A 228 -0.76 -5.08 3.13
CA GLU A 228 -0.86 -4.88 1.69
C GLU A 228 -1.96 -3.87 1.38
N VAL A 229 -1.65 -2.90 0.51
CA VAL A 229 -2.61 -1.93 -0.03
C VAL A 229 -2.44 -1.80 -1.53
N ASP A 230 -3.53 -1.43 -2.22
CA ASP A 230 -3.53 -1.15 -3.65
C ASP A 230 -2.63 0.04 -3.97
N ARG A 231 -1.65 -0.16 -4.86
CA ARG A 231 -0.62 0.85 -5.17
C ARG A 231 -1.21 2.12 -5.76
N GLU A 232 -2.13 2.00 -6.72
CA GLU A 232 -2.70 3.17 -7.41
C GLU A 232 -3.48 4.07 -6.43
N ASN A 233 -4.31 3.49 -5.56
CA ASN A 233 -5.05 4.27 -4.55
C ASN A 233 -4.12 4.86 -3.49
N PHE A 234 -3.10 4.10 -3.08
CA PHE A 234 -2.10 4.55 -2.12
C PHE A 234 -1.36 5.79 -2.62
N GLU A 235 -0.86 5.75 -3.86
CA GLU A 235 -0.13 6.85 -4.49
C GLU A 235 -1.00 8.12 -4.54
N LYS A 236 -2.25 7.99 -4.99
CA LYS A 236 -3.19 9.13 -5.04
C LYS A 236 -3.51 9.70 -3.66
N ALA A 237 -3.63 8.85 -2.63
CA ALA A 237 -3.89 9.30 -1.26
C ALA A 237 -2.70 10.07 -0.68
N TRP A 238 -1.48 9.58 -0.93
CA TRP A 238 -0.23 10.23 -0.53
C TRP A 238 -0.04 11.58 -1.25
N GLU A 239 -0.27 11.62 -2.58
CA GLU A 239 -0.23 12.86 -3.36
C GLU A 239 -1.28 13.88 -2.89
N GLN A 240 -2.50 13.43 -2.58
CA GLN A 240 -3.57 14.30 -2.08
C GLN A 240 -3.19 15.04 -0.80
N LEU A 241 -2.36 14.43 0.05
CA LEU A 241 -1.88 15.02 1.31
C LEU A 241 -0.49 15.64 1.19
N GLY A 242 -0.08 16.02 -0.02
CA GLY A 242 1.11 16.84 -0.25
C GLY A 242 2.40 16.06 -0.45
N SER A 243 2.33 14.76 -0.76
CA SER A 243 3.50 13.93 -1.07
C SER A 243 4.58 13.96 0.02
N GLN A 244 4.15 13.88 1.28
CA GLN A 244 5.02 14.01 2.44
C GLN A 244 5.76 12.71 2.73
N ALA A 245 7.09 12.77 2.84
CA ALA A 245 7.91 11.58 3.01
C ALA A 245 9.26 11.88 3.67
N ILE A 246 9.65 11.03 4.62
CA ILE A 246 10.93 11.08 5.35
C ILE A 246 11.53 9.68 5.40
N TYR A 247 12.84 9.57 5.19
CA TYR A 247 13.59 8.34 5.48
C TYR A 247 14.88 8.65 6.25
N ILE A 248 15.52 7.61 6.78
CA ILE A 248 16.79 7.71 7.50
C ILE A 248 17.90 7.07 6.66
N ASN A 249 18.99 7.80 6.44
CA ASN A 249 20.17 7.34 5.72
C ASN A 249 21.18 6.64 6.66
N ASP A 250 22.18 5.97 6.08
CA ASP A 250 23.24 5.26 6.81
C ASP A 250 24.23 6.16 7.57
#